data_AF-A0A251XMA3-F1
#
_entry.id   AF-A0A251XMA3-F1
#
_cell.length_a   1.000
_cell.length_b   1.000
_cell.length_c   1.000
_cell.angle_alpha   90.00
_cell.angle_beta   90.00
_cell.angle_gamma   90.00
#
_symmetry.space_group_name_H-M   'P 1'
#
loop_
_entity.id
_entity.type
_entity.pdbx_description
1 polymer ?
#
loop_
_entity_poly.entity_id
_entity_poly.type
_entity_poly.pdbx_seq_one_letter_code
_entity_poly.pdbx_strand_id
1 'polypeptide(L)' 'MAKFDQYLVREEPNGTIIFEPAIIMTPAEREFMNDPELVAALARVNANPERRRTRERRGARSTAV' A
#
# COMPACT_ATOMS: atom_id res chain seq x y z
N MET A 1 -20.66 10.09 0.51
CA MET A 1 -20.50 11.03 -0.62
C MET A 1 -19.28 10.60 -1.42
N ALA A 2 -19.46 10.20 -2.67
CA ALA A 2 -18.34 9.90 -3.56
C ALA A 2 -17.63 11.21 -3.93
N LYS A 3 -16.30 11.25 -3.82
CA LYS A 3 -15.50 12.43 -4.21
C LYS A 3 -15.21 12.33 -5.71
N PHE A 4 -15.29 13.46 -6.42
CA PHE A 4 -15.03 13.52 -7.88
C PHE A 4 -13.62 13.04 -8.26
N ASP A 5 -12.70 13.06 -7.30
CA ASP A 5 -11.31 12.58 -7.39
C ASP A 5 -11.19 11.06 -7.56
N GLN A 6 -12.30 10.30 -7.45
CA GLN A 6 -12.33 8.83 -7.40
C GLN A 6 -12.75 8.17 -8.72
N TYR A 7 -12.95 8.92 -9.80
CA TYR A 7 -13.36 8.37 -11.10
C TYR A 7 -12.56 8.94 -12.26
N LEU A 8 -12.15 8.07 -13.18
CA LEU A 8 -11.62 8.41 -14.49
C LEU A 8 -12.78 8.55 -15.47
N VAL A 9 -12.75 9.61 -16.29
CA VAL A 9 -13.77 9.86 -17.31
C VAL A 9 -13.23 9.47 -18.67
N ARG A 10 -13.95 8.61 -19.39
CA ARG A 10 -13.63 8.24 -20.77
C ARG A 10 -14.81 8.52 -21.67
N GLU A 11 -14.57 9.25 -22.75
CA GLU A 11 -15.56 9.51 -23.79
C GLU A 11 -15.35 8.52 -24.95
N GLU A 12 -16.42 7.85 -25.35
CA GLU A 12 -16.42 6.98 -26.53
C GLU A 12 -16.80 7.77 -27.79
N PRO A 13 -16.39 7.31 -29.00
CA PRO A 13 -16.68 8.01 -30.26
C PRO A 13 -18.17 8.17 -30.58
N ASN A 14 -19.04 7.43 -29.88
CA ASN A 14 -20.49 7.49 -30.00
C ASN A 14 -21.13 8.54 -29.05
N GLY A 15 -20.33 9.30 -28.30
CA GLY A 15 -20.79 10.30 -27.32
C GLY A 15 -21.15 9.72 -25.95
N THR A 16 -20.88 8.44 -25.70
CA THR A 16 -21.07 7.83 -24.38
C THR A 16 -19.96 8.26 -23.43
N ILE A 17 -20.34 8.69 -22.22
CA ILE A 17 -19.39 9.02 -21.14
C ILE A 17 -19.39 7.88 -20.14
N ILE A 18 -18.22 7.28 -19.92
CA ILE A 18 -17.99 6.20 -18.96
C ILE A 18 -17.21 6.74 -17.77
N PHE A 19 -17.70 6.45 -16.56
CA PHE A 19 -17.00 6.73 -15.30
C PHE A 19 -16.42 5.43 -14.75
N GLU A 20 -15.09 5.31 -14.81
CA GLU A 20 -14.37 4.16 -14.27
C GLU A 20 -13.83 4.49 -12.87
N PRO A 21 -13.95 3.62 -11.87
CA PRO A 21 -13.37 3.86 -10.55
C PRO A 21 -11.85 4.05 -10.66
N ALA A 22 -11.35 5.20 -10.23
CA ALA A 22 -9.92 5.48 -10.18
C ALA A 22 -9.28 4.71 -9.02
N ILE A 23 -8.24 3.93 -9.31
CA ILE A 23 -7.38 3.40 -8.26
C ILE A 23 -6.46 4.55 -7.81
N ILE A 24 -6.85 5.23 -6.73
CA ILE A 24 -6.05 6.32 -6.16
C ILE A 24 -4.92 5.70 -5.35
N MET A 25 -3.72 5.72 -5.90
CA MET A 25 -2.51 5.40 -5.15
C MET A 25 -2.04 6.61 -4.35
N THR A 26 -1.69 6.38 -3.09
CA THR A 26 -0.99 7.38 -2.29
C THR A 26 0.42 7.63 -2.86
N PRO A 27 1.03 8.80 -2.60
CA PRO A 27 2.41 9.07 -3.01
C PRO A 27 3.39 7.99 -2.50
N ALA A 28 3.21 7.53 -1.25
CA ALA A 28 4.02 6.48 -0.65
C ALA A 28 3.89 5.13 -1.37
N GLU A 29 2.69 4.73 -1.79
CA GLU A 29 2.50 3.51 -2.57
C GLU A 29 3.13 3.59 -3.96
N ARG A 30 3.10 4.77 -4.59
CA ARG A 30 3.76 4.99 -5.88
C ARG A 30 5.28 4.90 -5.75
N GLU A 31 5.87 5.55 -4.74
CA GLU A 31 7.30 5.46 -4.45
C GLU A 31 7.71 4.03 -4.14
N PHE A 32 6.91 3.33 -3.33
CA PHE A 32 7.10 1.92 -3.02
C PHE A 32 7.11 1.03 -4.27
N MET A 33 6.12 1.18 -5.16
CA MET A 33 6.05 0.38 -6.39
C MET A 33 7.18 0.70 -7.38
N ASN A 34 7.71 1.91 -7.35
CA ASN A 34 8.82 2.34 -8.20
C ASN A 34 10.20 1.87 -7.70
N ASP A 35 10.29 1.26 -6.51
CA ASP A 35 11.52 0.71 -5.96
C ASP A 35 11.52 -0.83 -6.05
N PRO A 36 12.07 -1.42 -7.13
CA PRO A 36 12.07 -2.86 -7.33
C PRO A 36 12.94 -3.61 -6.30
N GLU A 37 13.98 -2.97 -5.76
CA GLU A 37 14.85 -3.59 -4.75
C GLU A 37 14.10 -3.74 -3.42
N LEU A 38 13.38 -2.70 -3.00
CA LEU A 38 12.54 -2.72 -1.80
C LEU A 38 11.42 -3.77 -1.91
N VAL A 39 10.73 -3.82 -3.05
CA VAL A 39 9.67 -4.81 -3.32
C VAL A 39 10.25 -6.23 -3.24
N ALA A 40 11.40 -6.49 -3.85
CA ALA A 40 12.05 -7.80 -3.82
C ALA A 40 12.52 -8.18 -2.41
N ALA A 41 13.07 -7.24 -1.64
CA ALA A 41 13.51 -7.46 -0.27
C ALA A 41 12.33 -7.87 0.63
N LEU A 42 11.20 -7.16 0.54
CA LEU A 42 10.00 -7.48 1.30
C LEU A 42 9.39 -8.82 0.89
N ALA A 43 9.35 -9.13 -0.41
CA ALA A 43 8.89 -10.43 -0.88
C ALA A 43 9.70 -11.58 -0.27
N ARG A 44 11.03 -11.46 -0.21
CA ARG A 44 11.92 -12.46 0.41
C ARG A 44 11.67 -12.63 1.91
N VAL A 45 11.44 -11.52 2.63
CA VAL A 45 11.12 -11.55 4.06
C VAL A 45 9.73 -12.14 4.32
N ASN A 46 8.75 -11.83 3.47
CA ASN A 46 7.40 -12.38 3.57
C ASN A 46 7.35 -13.88 3.26
N ALA A 47 8.19 -14.36 2.35
CA ALA A 47 8.32 -15.78 2.03
C ALA A 47 8.90 -16.60 3.19
N ASN A 48 9.65 -15.97 4.12
CA ASN A 48 10.24 -16.64 5.27
C ASN A 48 9.90 -15.89 6.57
N PRO A 49 8.64 -15.98 7.04
CA PRO A 49 8.18 -15.23 8.21
C PRO A 49 8.97 -15.52 9.48
N GLU A 50 9.55 -16.72 9.60
CA GLU A 50 10.38 -17.14 10.74
C GLU A 50 11.68 -16.32 10.87
N ARG A 51 12.14 -15.70 9.78
CA ARG A 51 13.30 -14.79 9.81
C ARG A 51 12.96 -13.39 10.31
N ARG A 52 11.67 -13.08 10.52
CA ARG A 52 11.26 -11.79 11.06
C ARG A 52 11.70 -11.70 12.50
N ARG A 53 12.55 -10.72 12.82
CA ARG A 53 12.95 -10.47 14.21
C ARG A 53 11.73 -10.06 15.02
N THR A 54 11.45 -10.80 16.09
CA THR A 54 10.53 -10.36 17.14
C THR A 54 11.10 -9.09 17.75
N ARG A 55 10.36 -7.99 17.63
CA ARG A 55 10.73 -6.72 18.27
C ARG A 55 10.59 -6.90 19.77
N GLU A 56 11.70 -7.13 20.46
CA GLU A 56 11.74 -7.05 21.92
C GLU A 56 11.45 -5.60 22.33
N ARG A 57 10.25 -5.36 22.87
CA ARG A 57 9.92 -4.10 23.51
C ARG A 57 10.77 -3.98 24.77
N ARG A 58 11.87 -3.25 24.68
CA ARG A 58 12.71 -2.89 25.83
C ARG A 58 11.92 -1.91 26.71
N GLY A 59 11.10 -2.43 27.64
CA GLY A 59 10.36 -1.62 28.60
C GLY A 59 8.93 -2.08 28.89
N ALA A 60 8.75 -3.30 29.38
CA ALA A 60 7.77 -3.51 30.45
C ALA A 60 8.59 -3.46 31.74
N ARG A 61 8.54 -2.32 32.46
CA ARG A 61 9.16 -2.22 33.78
C ARG A 61 8.61 -3.37 34.63
N SER A 62 9.52 -4.25 35.05
CA SER A 62 9.29 -5.18 36.15
C SER A 62 8.86 -4.38 37.38
N THR A 63 7.57 -4.38 37.68
CA THR A 63 7.05 -4.11 39.02
C THR A 63 6.87 -5.45 39.70
N ALA A 64 7.93 -5.91 40.36
CA ALA A 64 7.81 -6.91 41.42
C ALA A 64 7.61 -6.14 42.74
N VAL A 65 6.46 -6.35 43.37
CA VAL A 65 6.19 -6.08 44.79
C VAL A 65 5.77 -7.41 45.39
#